data_AF-A0A918FNC0-F1
#
_entry.id   AF-A0A918FNC0-F1
#
_cell.length_a   1.000
_cell.length_b   1.000
_cell.length_c   1.000
_cell.angle_alpha   90.00
_cell.angle_beta   90.00
_cell.angle_gamma   90.00
#
_symmetry.space_group_name_H-M   'P 1'
#
loop_
_entity.id
_entity.type
_entity.pdbx_description
1 polymer ?
#
loop_
_entity_poly.entity_id
_entity_poly.type
_entity_poly.pdbx_seq_one_letter_code
_entity_poly.pdbx_strand_id
1 'polypeptide(L)'
;MTRLSHLDTVRGLLTLQDPKQFLFFTRTTNGRRAGKEFLARLKERSQGRDKAISLTSYGAQLKAIRRWGLEQPHDLSVIHQPVLVANGESDRMVPTQNSVDLARRVPNGELVLYPDAGHGGIFQFHGQFVETALEFLER
;
A
#
# COMPACT_ATOMS: atom_id res chain seq x y z
N MET A 1 5.24 9.83 6.29
CA MET A 1 4.76 8.47 6.63
C MET A 1 4.84 8.16 8.13
N THR A 2 6.02 8.09 8.78
CA THR A 2 6.15 7.65 10.20
C THR A 2 5.22 8.36 11.20
N ARG A 3 5.09 9.69 11.11
CA ARG A 3 4.17 10.47 11.95
C ARG A 3 2.70 10.09 11.74
N LEU A 4 2.29 9.88 10.48
CA LEU A 4 0.93 9.45 10.14
C LEU A 4 0.66 8.04 10.69
N SER A 5 1.61 7.12 10.52
CA SER A 5 1.53 5.76 11.07
C SER A 5 1.25 5.75 12.57
N HIS A 6 2.01 6.50 13.35
CA HIS A 6 1.78 6.60 14.78
C HIS A 6 0.43 7.24 15.12
N LEU A 7 0.06 8.35 14.48
CA LEU A 7 -1.19 9.05 14.75
C LEU A 7 -2.42 8.18 14.44
N ASP A 8 -2.40 7.47 13.33
CA ASP A 8 -3.53 6.63 12.92
C ASP A 8 -3.59 5.32 13.70
N THR A 9 -2.45 4.78 14.16
CA THR A 9 -2.44 3.70 15.15
C THR A 9 -3.08 4.15 16.46
N VAL A 10 -2.71 5.32 16.98
CA VAL A 10 -3.32 5.90 18.18
C VAL A 10 -4.81 6.15 17.95
N ARG A 11 -5.20 6.73 16.80
CA ARG A 11 -6.61 6.95 16.46
C ARG A 11 -7.39 5.64 16.36
N GLY A 12 -6.81 4.59 15.77
CA GLY A 12 -7.43 3.27 15.71
C GLY A 12 -7.69 2.70 17.10
N LEU A 13 -6.69 2.78 17.98
CA LEU A 13 -6.82 2.35 19.38
C LEU A 13 -7.92 3.16 20.11
N LEU A 14 -7.93 4.49 19.98
CA LEU A 14 -8.93 5.36 20.61
C LEU A 14 -10.35 5.20 20.06
N THR A 15 -10.48 4.74 18.81
CA THR A 15 -11.80 4.54 18.15
C THR A 15 -12.25 3.08 18.16
N LEU A 16 -11.46 2.18 18.77
CA LEU A 16 -11.67 0.72 18.74
C LEU A 16 -11.77 0.16 17.32
N GLN A 17 -11.17 0.83 16.33
CA GLN A 17 -11.13 0.41 14.94
C GLN A 17 -9.71 -0.04 14.58
N ASP A 18 -9.58 -1.04 13.71
CA ASP A 18 -8.24 -1.47 13.26
C ASP A 18 -7.53 -0.29 12.57
N PRO A 19 -6.29 0.07 12.98
CA PRO A 19 -5.51 1.15 12.37
C PRO A 19 -5.41 1.08 10.85
N LYS A 20 -5.46 -0.12 10.25
CA LYS A 20 -5.43 -0.34 8.80
C LYS A 20 -6.58 0.39 8.10
N GLN A 21 -7.74 0.55 8.74
CA GLN A 21 -8.86 1.31 8.15
C GLN A 21 -8.57 2.80 7.97
N PHE A 22 -7.64 3.35 8.74
CA PHE A 22 -7.21 4.74 8.57
C PHE A 22 -5.98 4.82 7.69
N LEU A 23 -5.05 3.89 7.86
CA LEU A 23 -3.79 3.89 7.14
C LEU A 23 -3.96 3.55 5.66
N PHE A 24 -4.80 2.56 5.36
CA PHE A 24 -4.85 1.92 4.04
C PHE A 24 -6.03 2.35 3.17
N PHE A 25 -7.06 2.93 3.75
CA PHE A 25 -8.31 3.24 3.03
C PHE A 25 -8.68 4.71 3.18
N THR A 26 -9.38 5.25 2.17
CA THR A 26 -9.92 6.61 2.23
C THR A 26 -11.04 6.69 3.26
N ARG A 27 -11.41 7.92 3.63
CA ARG A 27 -12.49 8.18 4.60
C ARG A 27 -13.87 8.34 3.95
N THR A 28 -13.96 8.14 2.62
CA THR A 28 -15.21 8.11 1.88
C THR A 28 -16.07 6.90 2.30
N THR A 29 -17.34 6.90 1.92
CA THR A 29 -18.23 5.76 2.17
C THR A 29 -17.69 4.47 1.56
N ASN A 30 -17.12 4.57 0.36
CA ASN A 30 -16.55 3.44 -0.36
C ASN A 30 -15.25 2.94 0.29
N GLY A 31 -14.29 3.82 0.61
CA GLY A 31 -13.06 3.42 1.32
C GLY A 31 -13.34 2.78 2.68
N ARG A 32 -14.29 3.32 3.46
CA ARG A 32 -14.68 2.72 4.75
C ARG A 32 -15.30 1.33 4.58
N ARG A 33 -16.10 1.12 3.54
CA ARG A 33 -16.71 -0.18 3.22
C ARG A 33 -15.62 -1.18 2.81
N ALA A 34 -14.76 -0.81 1.87
CA ALA A 34 -13.64 -1.65 1.43
C ALA A 34 -12.71 -2.03 2.58
N GLY A 35 -12.43 -1.09 3.50
CA GLY A 35 -11.63 -1.37 4.69
C GLY A 35 -12.27 -2.38 5.63
N LYS A 36 -13.60 -2.42 5.76
CA LYS A 36 -14.31 -3.47 6.52
C LYS A 36 -14.25 -4.82 5.81
N GLU A 37 -14.52 -4.84 4.51
CA GLU A 37 -14.46 -6.06 3.69
C GLU A 37 -13.05 -6.66 3.71
N PHE A 38 -12.01 -5.84 3.60
CA PHE A 38 -10.62 -6.29 3.71
C PHE A 38 -10.30 -6.94 5.05
N LEU A 39 -10.71 -6.34 6.17
CA LEU A 39 -10.50 -6.95 7.49
C LEU A 39 -11.26 -8.27 7.65
N ALA A 40 -12.42 -8.42 7.00
CA ALA A 40 -13.14 -9.68 6.97
C ALA A 40 -12.33 -10.74 6.21
N ARG A 41 -11.81 -10.39 5.02
CA ARG A 41 -10.96 -11.27 4.19
C ARG A 41 -9.70 -11.73 4.91
N LEU A 42 -9.09 -10.89 5.75
CA LEU A 42 -7.92 -11.27 6.56
C LEU A 42 -8.18 -12.45 7.51
N LYS A 43 -9.44 -12.80 7.79
CA LYS A 43 -9.83 -13.94 8.63
C LYS A 43 -10.07 -15.23 7.85
N GLU A 44 -10.19 -15.18 6.53
CA GLU A 44 -10.52 -16.34 5.68
C GLU A 44 -9.44 -17.43 5.75
N ARG A 45 -8.16 -17.03 5.71
CA ARG A 45 -7.04 -17.97 5.83
C ARG A 45 -6.85 -18.39 7.29
N SER A 46 -7.23 -19.62 7.62
CA SER A 46 -7.05 -20.19 8.97
C SER A 46 -5.75 -20.99 9.14
N GLN A 47 -5.19 -21.53 8.07
CA GLN A 47 -4.01 -22.39 8.09
C GLN A 47 -2.78 -21.71 7.48
N GLY A 48 -1.58 -22.07 7.98
CA GLY A 48 -0.31 -21.56 7.50
C GLY A 48 -0.22 -20.03 7.54
N ARG A 49 -0.71 -19.41 8.62
CA ARG A 49 -0.61 -17.96 8.84
C ARG A 49 0.78 -17.59 9.36
N ASP A 50 1.28 -16.43 8.95
CA ASP A 50 2.51 -15.88 9.51
C ASP A 50 2.34 -15.51 10.99
N LYS A 51 3.46 -15.55 11.73
CA LYS A 51 3.51 -15.09 13.12
C LYS A 51 3.24 -13.58 13.17
N ALA A 52 2.48 -13.15 14.18
CA ALA A 52 2.26 -11.73 14.44
C ALA A 52 3.59 -10.99 14.69
N ILE A 53 3.72 -9.77 14.14
CA ILE A 53 4.92 -8.95 14.31
C ILE A 53 5.05 -8.50 15.78
N SER A 54 6.30 -8.39 16.26
CA SER A 54 6.57 -7.76 17.56
C SER A 54 6.62 -6.23 17.44
N LEU A 55 6.51 -5.53 18.57
CA LEU A 55 6.72 -4.08 18.62
C LEU A 55 8.14 -3.68 18.23
N THR A 56 9.13 -4.52 18.55
CA THR A 56 10.52 -4.31 18.14
C THR A 56 10.68 -4.37 16.62
N SER A 57 10.07 -5.37 15.97
CA SER A 57 10.04 -5.49 14.50
C SER A 57 9.32 -4.30 13.86
N TYR A 58 8.20 -3.86 14.43
CA TYR A 58 7.48 -2.67 13.95
C TYR A 58 8.35 -1.41 13.98
N GLY A 59 9.04 -1.16 15.10
CA GLY A 59 9.97 -0.03 15.22
C GLY A 59 11.14 -0.11 14.23
N ALA A 60 11.71 -1.30 14.04
CA ALA A 60 12.78 -1.53 13.06
C ALA A 60 12.32 -1.24 11.62
N GLN A 61 11.11 -1.68 11.24
CA GLN A 61 10.52 -1.42 9.93
C GLN A 61 10.32 0.09 9.71
N LEU A 62 9.79 0.83 10.69
CA LEU A 62 9.62 2.28 10.57
C LEU A 62 10.96 3.02 10.43
N LYS A 63 12.00 2.57 11.13
CA LYS A 63 13.36 3.12 11.00
C LYS A 63 13.90 2.89 9.58
N ALA A 64 13.73 1.67 9.05
CA ALA A 64 14.17 1.34 7.70
C ALA A 64 13.43 2.17 6.64
N ILE A 65 12.10 2.28 6.72
CA ILE A 65 11.34 3.07 5.74
C ILE A 65 11.68 4.56 5.82
N ARG A 66 11.88 5.10 7.03
CA ARG A 66 12.33 6.49 7.20
C ARG A 66 13.71 6.70 6.57
N ARG A 67 14.65 5.78 6.78
CA ARG A 67 15.98 5.86 6.17
C ARG A 67 15.87 5.87 4.65
N TRP A 68 15.14 4.91 4.08
CA TRP A 68 14.91 4.81 2.63
C TRP A 68 14.31 6.09 2.04
N GLY A 69 13.29 6.65 2.70
CA GLY A 69 12.66 7.90 2.25
C GLY A 69 13.54 9.15 2.34
N LEU A 70 14.73 9.07 2.94
CA LEU A 70 15.72 10.16 3.02
C LEU A 70 16.93 9.92 2.11
N GLU A 71 17.00 8.79 1.41
CA GLU A 71 18.10 8.51 0.48
C GLU A 71 17.98 9.35 -0.80
N GLN A 72 19.11 9.53 -1.48
CA GLN A 72 19.12 10.18 -2.79
C GLN A 72 18.40 9.31 -3.82
N PRO A 73 17.74 9.90 -4.83
CA PRO A 73 17.09 9.13 -5.88
C PRO A 73 18.09 8.23 -6.61
N HIS A 74 17.79 6.93 -6.68
CA HIS A 74 18.58 5.97 -7.44
C HIS A 74 18.40 6.14 -8.96
N ASP A 75 19.40 5.77 -9.75
CA ASP A 75 19.20 5.67 -11.20
C ASP A 75 18.30 4.47 -11.52
N LEU A 76 17.12 4.75 -12.07
CA LEU A 76 16.13 3.72 -12.42
C LEU A 76 16.18 3.37 -13.91
N SER A 77 17.00 4.07 -14.71
CA SER A 77 17.15 3.81 -16.14
C SER A 77 17.79 2.44 -16.43
N VAL A 78 18.49 1.88 -15.43
CA VAL A 78 19.11 0.56 -15.46
C VAL A 78 18.12 -0.61 -15.32
N ILE A 79 16.86 -0.34 -14.97
CA ILE A 79 15.83 -1.36 -14.83
C ILE A 79 15.18 -1.57 -16.20
N HIS A 80 15.60 -2.62 -16.90
CA HIS A 80 15.12 -2.94 -18.26
C HIS A 80 13.96 -3.94 -18.30
N GLN A 81 13.67 -4.60 -17.18
CA GLN A 81 12.53 -5.50 -17.07
C GLN A 81 11.22 -4.72 -17.22
N PRO A 82 10.14 -5.34 -17.73
CA PRO A 82 8.80 -4.79 -17.60
C PRO A 82 8.48 -4.52 -16.13
N VAL A 83 7.86 -3.37 -15.81
CA VAL A 83 7.48 -3.01 -14.44
C VAL A 83 6.05 -2.52 -14.40
N LEU A 84 5.21 -3.20 -13.63
CA LEU A 84 3.87 -2.73 -13.27
C LEU A 84 3.93 -1.96 -11.94
N VAL A 85 3.59 -0.68 -11.96
CA VAL A 85 3.40 0.17 -10.80
C VAL A 85 1.90 0.30 -10.51
N ALA A 86 1.44 -0.21 -9.38
CA ALA A 86 0.03 -0.12 -8.97
C ALA A 86 -0.10 0.64 -7.64
N ASN A 87 -1.00 1.62 -7.57
CA ASN A 87 -1.25 2.38 -6.33
C ASN A 87 -2.69 2.91 -6.24
N GLY A 88 -3.12 3.31 -5.04
CA GLY A 88 -4.33 4.10 -4.87
C GLY A 88 -4.10 5.56 -5.25
N GLU A 89 -5.11 6.19 -5.85
CA GLU A 89 -5.09 7.61 -6.24
C GLU A 89 -4.96 8.55 -5.02
N SER A 90 -5.43 8.12 -3.85
CA SER A 90 -5.49 8.90 -2.61
C SER A 90 -4.58 8.32 -1.51
N ASP A 91 -3.44 7.73 -1.87
CA ASP A 91 -2.46 7.23 -0.90
C ASP A 91 -1.80 8.41 -0.16
N ARG A 92 -2.05 8.49 1.15
CA ARG A 92 -1.43 9.48 2.06
C ARG A 92 -0.18 8.97 2.79
N MET A 93 0.04 7.67 2.82
CA MET A 93 1.22 7.06 3.46
C MET A 93 2.44 7.18 2.55
N VAL A 94 2.29 6.83 1.27
CA VAL A 94 3.28 6.96 0.21
C VAL A 94 2.61 7.73 -0.94
N PRO A 95 2.75 9.06 -0.98
CA PRO A 95 2.01 9.91 -1.92
C PRO A 95 2.02 9.38 -3.34
N THR A 96 0.84 9.32 -3.97
CA THR A 96 0.63 8.77 -5.33
C THR A 96 1.55 9.38 -6.38
N GLN A 97 1.94 10.64 -6.22
CA GLN A 97 2.91 11.30 -7.10
C GLN A 97 4.26 10.57 -7.18
N ASN A 98 4.65 9.83 -6.13
CA ASN A 98 5.84 8.98 -6.13
C ASN A 98 5.68 7.80 -7.09
N SER A 99 4.49 7.21 -7.21
CA SER A 99 4.20 6.15 -8.18
C SER A 99 4.23 6.68 -9.61
N VAL A 100 3.73 7.90 -9.83
CA VAL A 100 3.82 8.60 -11.12
C VAL A 100 5.28 8.89 -11.49
N ASP A 101 6.10 9.36 -10.53
CA ASP A 101 7.54 9.56 -10.74
C ASP A 101 8.26 8.24 -11.04
N LEU A 102 7.96 7.17 -10.29
CA LEU A 102 8.53 5.84 -10.48
C LEU A 102 8.26 5.30 -11.88
N ALA A 103 6.99 5.28 -12.31
CA ALA A 103 6.61 4.76 -13.63
C ALA A 103 7.24 5.56 -14.77
N ARG A 104 7.42 6.88 -14.61
CA ARG A 104 8.10 7.74 -15.60
C ARG A 104 9.60 7.48 -15.68
N ARG A 105 10.25 7.09 -14.59
CA ARG A 105 11.72 6.92 -14.51
C ARG A 105 12.18 5.52 -14.91
N VAL A 106 11.29 4.54 -14.91
CA VAL A 106 11.58 3.19 -15.41
C VAL A 106 11.23 3.14 -16.91
N PRO A 107 12.15 2.72 -17.80
CA PRO A 107 11.93 2.71 -19.25
C PRO A 107 10.69 1.92 -19.70
N ASN A 108 10.42 0.77 -19.08
CA ASN A 108 9.31 -0.13 -19.42
C ASN A 108 8.25 -0.14 -18.30
N GLY A 109 7.92 1.04 -17.78
CA GLY A 109 6.98 1.23 -16.68
C GLY A 109 5.53 1.39 -17.13
N GLU A 110 4.64 0.56 -16.61
CA GLU A 110 3.18 0.71 -16.69
C GLU A 110 2.64 1.21 -15.34
N LEU A 111 1.65 2.12 -15.36
CA LEU A 111 1.05 2.69 -14.15
C LEU A 111 -0.45 2.42 -14.10
N VAL A 112 -0.91 1.90 -12.96
CA VAL A 112 -2.33 1.72 -12.64
C VAL A 112 -2.65 2.46 -11.35
N LEU A 113 -3.59 3.41 -11.44
CA LEU A 113 -4.10 4.16 -10.30
C LEU A 113 -5.56 3.80 -10.05
N TYR A 114 -5.84 3.34 -8.83
CA TYR A 114 -7.20 2.98 -8.43
C TYR A 114 -7.93 4.20 -7.85
N PRO A 115 -9.08 4.60 -8.41
CA PRO A 115 -9.81 5.80 -7.99
C PRO A 115 -10.37 5.65 -6.57
N ASP A 116 -10.34 6.72 -5.78
CA ASP A 116 -10.79 6.72 -4.36
C ASP A 116 -10.10 5.63 -3.49
N ALA A 117 -8.96 5.09 -3.92
CA ALA A 117 -8.21 4.10 -3.14
C ALA A 117 -7.07 4.75 -2.35
N GLY A 118 -6.87 4.29 -1.12
CA GLY A 118 -5.76 4.71 -0.27
C GLY A 118 -4.50 3.85 -0.47
N HIS A 119 -3.64 3.79 0.55
CA HIS A 119 -2.41 2.98 0.52
C HIS A 119 -2.66 1.49 0.25
N GLY A 120 -3.81 0.96 0.66
CA GLY A 120 -4.24 -0.40 0.37
C GLY A 120 -4.97 -0.54 -0.97
N GLY A 121 -4.60 0.26 -1.99
CA GLY A 121 -5.34 0.35 -3.26
C GLY A 121 -5.63 -1.01 -3.89
N ILE A 122 -4.63 -1.89 -3.98
CA ILE A 122 -4.79 -3.26 -4.50
C ILE A 122 -5.71 -4.13 -3.63
N PHE A 123 -5.85 -3.85 -2.33
CA PHE A 123 -6.78 -4.59 -1.47
C PHE A 123 -8.21 -4.07 -1.57
N GLN A 124 -8.37 -2.79 -1.88
CA GLN A 124 -9.66 -2.17 -2.18
C GLN A 124 -10.19 -2.64 -3.54
N PHE A 125 -9.30 -2.77 -4.53
CA PHE A 125 -9.61 -3.20 -5.90
C PHE A 125 -9.02 -4.58 -6.24
N HIS A 126 -9.08 -5.53 -5.30
CA HIS A 126 -8.36 -6.81 -5.42
C HIS A 126 -8.73 -7.65 -6.64
N GLY A 127 -9.99 -7.62 -7.09
CA GLY A 127 -10.41 -8.34 -8.30
C GLY A 127 -9.71 -7.78 -9.54
N GLN A 128 -9.81 -6.46 -9.73
CA GLN A 128 -9.16 -5.76 -10.84
C GLN A 128 -7.63 -5.88 -10.77
N PHE A 129 -7.03 -5.79 -9.58
CA PHE A 129 -5.58 -5.96 -9.44
C PHE A 129 -5.12 -7.36 -9.86
N VAL A 130 -5.85 -8.41 -9.50
CA VAL A 130 -5.49 -9.78 -9.90
C VAL A 130 -5.57 -9.94 -11.42
N GLU A 131 -6.63 -9.46 -12.05
CA GLU A 131 -6.77 -9.47 -13.51
C GLU A 131 -5.61 -8.74 -14.19
N THR A 132 -5.34 -7.49 -13.79
CA THR A 132 -4.23 -6.70 -14.35
C THR A 132 -2.86 -7.34 -14.11
N ALA A 133 -2.63 -7.93 -12.93
CA ALA A 133 -1.36 -8.58 -12.62
C ALA A 133 -1.15 -9.85 -13.46
N LEU A 134 -2.20 -10.64 -13.70
CA LEU A 134 -2.11 -11.82 -14.56
C LEU A 134 -1.86 -11.42 -16.01
N GLU A 135 -2.61 -10.45 -16.53
CA GLU A 135 -2.40 -9.91 -17.88
C GLU A 135 -0.99 -9.36 -18.08
N PHE A 136 -0.39 -8.74 -17.06
CA PHE A 136 0.97 -8.25 -17.11
C PHE A 136 2.00 -9.39 -17.10
N LEU A 137 1.78 -10.45 -16.31
CA LEU A 137 2.69 -11.58 -16.19
C LEU A 137 2.65 -12.55 -17.37
N GLU A 138 1.58 -12.54 -18.15
CA GLU A 138 1.40 -13.41 -19.32
C GLU A 138 2.01 -12.83 -20.62
N ARG A 139 2.52 -11.60 -20.60
CA ARG A 139 3.20 -10.93 -21.73
C ARG A 139 4.66 -11.34 -21.84
#